data_AF-A0A6G0WKF0-F1
#
_entry.id   AF-A0A6G0WKF0-F1
#
_cell.length_a   1.000
_cell.length_b   1.000
_cell.length_c   1.000
_cell.angle_alpha   90.00
_cell.angle_beta   90.00
_cell.angle_gamma   90.00
#
_symmetry.space_group_name_H-M   'P 1'
#
loop_
_entity.id
_entity.type
_entity.pdbx_description
1 polymer ?
#
loop_
_entity_poly.entity_id
_entity_poly.type
_entity_poly.pdbx_seq_one_letter_code
_entity_poly.pdbx_strand_id
1 'polypeptide(L)'
;MSQPSVVDIHARAATSTELFTLADISPVRNWDYSLPTLTKQHRFTERKAWTSAASFETNLFAVYPVLKKISLDNLALMGGSVLSLLTGAFTSKDLDFFVVTDQPALSKEAAYEYAHNRVKQFIRDVYSFMATSNESLKQLQEEKQKTKPSFKIENKKFYKLDDFRVRRVFNVYTVEVPQVHDSRKQSSVTIQLVTTPHTSIQELVQEADLGCTAMAYYNQEVWFSERAKFSFENLCFVVDGKTTSPFYIDRVIKYFDRGFDVILPHLDETKIRKLNFQFGVAEVLDLPYLTVVVNQLKDKKIFVTSMAKPERLPETEEDAGAWTPSLFSMYNNAGQASSMNVGTIIHHNIICLINGTHDALIVHGEGASYEKAFRPRPFITERMLVNTYETVRNSVYCYNALNIQKLLQYFTVLAPSALLHRVLMAYVADQEAKGRPAAAMLDGPAFEKHFKEIIDELVAQQIAIAKQKIIELEQVTASPLEVQKRYPKDLSPDKFYGSYYKPQL
;
A
#
# COMPACT_ATOMS: atom_id res chain seq x y z
N MET A 1 12.72 16.49 37.36
CA MET A 1 11.72 16.98 36.40
C MET A 1 10.69 15.88 36.21
N SER A 2 9.40 16.15 36.43
CA SER A 2 8.33 15.17 36.18
C SER A 2 8.28 14.85 34.68
N GLN A 3 8.21 13.57 34.32
CA GLN A 3 8.01 13.18 32.92
C GLN A 3 6.64 13.72 32.46
N PRO A 4 6.54 14.35 31.27
CA PRO A 4 5.26 14.79 30.72
C PRO A 4 4.33 13.59 30.55
N SER A 5 3.02 13.77 30.72
CA SER A 5 2.08 12.67 30.54
C SER A 5 2.10 12.20 29.07
N VAL A 6 1.79 10.93 28.81
CA VAL A 6 1.75 10.41 27.42
C VAL A 6 0.72 11.13 26.54
N VAL A 7 -0.35 11.64 27.16
CA VAL A 7 -1.33 12.49 26.50
C VAL A 7 -0.69 13.82 26.09
N ASP A 8 0.14 14.41 26.96
CA ASP A 8 0.91 15.62 26.63
C ASP A 8 1.93 15.35 25.53
N ILE A 9 2.57 14.17 25.48
CA ILE A 9 3.49 13.83 24.38
C ILE A 9 2.75 13.80 23.05
N HIS A 10 1.56 13.20 22.97
CA HIS A 10 0.78 13.19 21.73
C HIS A 10 0.24 14.57 21.35
N ALA A 11 -0.26 15.34 22.34
CA ALA A 11 -0.74 16.69 22.11
C ALA A 11 0.38 17.65 21.67
N ARG A 12 1.54 17.60 22.34
CA ARG A 12 2.72 18.42 21.99
C ARG A 12 3.29 18.00 20.66
N ALA A 13 3.42 16.70 20.38
CA ALA A 13 4.05 16.25 19.15
C ALA A 13 3.28 16.64 17.87
N ALA A 14 1.99 16.95 17.97
CA ALA A 14 1.24 17.53 16.85
C ALA A 14 1.71 18.95 16.46
N THR A 15 2.38 19.64 17.39
CA THR A 15 2.87 21.03 17.24
C THR A 15 4.39 21.16 17.41
N SER A 16 5.03 20.15 17.98
CA SER A 16 6.46 20.11 18.28
C SER A 16 7.26 20.10 16.98
N THR A 17 8.25 20.97 16.91
CA THR A 17 9.20 21.05 15.80
C THR A 17 10.51 20.33 16.12
N GLU A 18 10.60 19.73 17.32
CA GLU A 18 11.79 19.05 17.77
C GLU A 18 12.01 17.74 17.00
N LEU A 19 13.24 17.55 16.56
CA LEU A 19 13.73 16.34 15.93
C LEU A 19 14.78 15.71 16.82
N PHE A 20 14.76 14.39 16.84
CA PHE A 20 15.69 13.57 17.62
C PHE A 20 16.45 12.64 16.70
N THR A 21 17.63 12.24 17.13
CA THR A 21 18.52 11.29 16.44
C THR A 21 18.67 10.01 17.25
N LEU A 22 19.40 9.02 16.73
CA LEU A 22 19.72 7.81 17.49
C LEU A 22 20.46 8.10 18.80
N ALA A 23 21.25 9.18 18.86
CA ALA A 23 21.98 9.57 20.07
C ALA A 23 21.05 10.02 21.21
N ASP A 24 19.85 10.49 20.88
CA ASP A 24 18.86 10.99 21.84
C ASP A 24 17.97 9.88 22.40
N ILE A 25 18.03 8.66 21.83
CA ILE A 25 17.17 7.55 22.21
C ILE A 25 17.69 6.86 23.46
N SER A 26 16.89 6.89 24.53
CA SER A 26 17.15 6.10 25.73
C SER A 26 17.05 4.59 25.41
N PRO A 27 18.02 3.75 25.86
CA PRO A 27 17.92 2.30 25.74
C PRO A 27 16.93 1.71 26.76
N VAL A 28 16.60 2.46 27.82
CA VAL A 28 15.73 2.00 28.91
C VAL A 28 14.27 2.29 28.58
N ARG A 29 13.44 1.24 28.68
CA ARG A 29 11.98 1.34 28.60
C ARG A 29 11.45 1.89 29.93
N ASN A 30 10.71 2.99 29.88
CA ASN A 30 10.18 3.68 31.07
C ASN A 30 8.64 3.64 31.17
N TRP A 31 7.95 2.96 30.24
CA TRP A 31 6.49 2.87 30.28
C TRP A 31 6.00 2.09 31.50
N ASP A 32 5.28 2.80 32.36
CA ASP A 32 4.80 2.33 33.66
C ASP A 32 3.40 1.71 33.61
N TYR A 33 2.75 1.74 32.44
CA TYR A 33 1.37 1.30 32.25
C TYR A 33 0.35 2.13 33.05
N SER A 34 0.60 3.44 33.19
CA SER A 34 -0.34 4.42 33.77
C SER A 34 -1.67 4.52 33.02
N LEU A 35 -1.71 4.14 31.74
CA LEU A 35 -2.91 4.11 30.90
C LEU A 35 -3.23 2.70 30.40
N PRO A 36 -4.51 2.40 30.07
CA PRO A 36 -4.90 1.12 29.48
C PRO A 36 -4.02 0.79 28.28
N THR A 37 -3.37 -0.37 28.33
CA THR A 37 -2.37 -0.77 27.35
C THR A 37 -2.59 -2.22 26.94
N LEU A 38 -2.78 -2.43 25.64
CA LEU A 38 -2.76 -3.76 25.03
C LEU A 38 -1.32 -4.27 24.96
N THR A 39 -1.08 -5.49 25.46
CA THR A 39 0.25 -6.13 25.48
C THR A 39 0.14 -7.64 25.22
N LYS A 40 1.20 -8.31 24.77
CA LYS A 40 1.30 -9.77 24.80
C LYS A 40 2.04 -10.24 26.05
N GLN A 41 1.79 -11.48 26.46
CA GLN A 41 2.59 -12.13 27.50
C GLN A 41 4.04 -12.29 27.04
N HIS A 42 4.99 -12.19 27.97
CA HIS A 42 6.43 -12.33 27.72
C HIS A 42 7.03 -11.39 26.67
N ARG A 43 6.38 -10.25 26.38
CA ARG A 43 6.84 -9.26 25.39
C ARG A 43 8.01 -8.38 25.86
N PHE A 44 8.74 -8.77 26.91
CA PHE A 44 9.95 -8.06 27.27
C PHE A 44 11.07 -8.44 26.29
N THR A 45 11.50 -7.48 25.48
CA THR A 45 12.68 -7.63 24.63
C THR A 45 13.70 -6.60 25.06
N GLU A 46 14.82 -7.07 25.62
CA GLU A 46 15.97 -6.22 25.88
C GLU A 46 16.41 -5.58 24.56
N ARG A 47 16.54 -4.25 24.55
CA ARG A 47 16.93 -3.52 23.34
C ARG A 47 18.44 -3.54 23.21
N LYS A 48 18.93 -4.03 22.07
CA LYS A 48 20.28 -3.69 21.63
C LYS A 48 20.30 -2.20 21.32
N ALA A 49 21.15 -1.45 22.00
CA ALA A 49 21.32 -0.04 21.71
C ALA A 49 21.82 0.13 20.27
N TRP A 50 21.09 0.91 19.47
CA TRP A 50 21.63 1.46 18.24
C TRP A 50 22.41 2.70 18.62
N THR A 51 23.72 2.66 18.42
CA THR A 51 24.63 3.67 18.96
C THR A 51 25.12 4.67 17.93
N SER A 52 24.84 4.48 16.63
CA SER A 52 25.20 5.45 15.59
C SER A 52 24.43 5.29 14.29
N ALA A 53 24.27 6.40 13.57
CA ALA A 53 23.75 6.43 12.20
C ALA A 53 24.61 5.63 11.21
N ALA A 54 25.94 5.62 11.41
CA ALA A 54 26.87 4.85 10.58
C ALA A 54 26.59 3.33 10.63
N SER A 55 26.22 2.81 11.81
CA SER A 55 25.81 1.40 11.96
C SER A 55 24.50 1.12 11.21
N PHE A 56 23.54 2.05 11.25
CA PHE A 56 22.30 1.95 10.49
C PHE A 56 22.56 1.94 8.98
N GLU A 57 23.36 2.88 8.49
CA GLU A 57 23.73 2.99 7.08
C GLU A 57 24.46 1.74 6.56
N THR A 58 25.40 1.23 7.36
CA THR A 58 26.11 -0.02 7.05
C THR A 58 25.13 -1.19 6.89
N ASN A 59 24.14 -1.30 7.78
CA ASN A 59 23.12 -2.34 7.69
C ASN A 59 22.18 -2.12 6.48
N LEU A 60 21.72 -0.89 6.25
CA LEU A 60 20.90 -0.52 5.10
C LEU A 60 21.55 -0.97 3.79
N PHE A 61 22.83 -0.65 3.59
CA PHE A 61 23.54 -1.02 2.37
C PHE A 61 23.98 -2.48 2.31
N ALA A 62 24.09 -3.17 3.45
CA ALA A 62 24.29 -4.61 3.46
C ALA A 62 23.02 -5.36 3.01
N VAL A 63 21.83 -4.87 3.41
CA VAL A 63 20.54 -5.43 3.03
C VAL A 63 20.16 -5.03 1.60
N TYR A 64 20.43 -3.78 1.21
CA TYR A 64 20.09 -3.22 -0.11
C TYR A 64 21.33 -2.65 -0.81
N PRO A 65 22.23 -3.50 -1.36
CA PRO A 65 23.50 -3.07 -1.93
C PRO A 65 23.38 -2.10 -3.10
N VAL A 66 22.27 -2.15 -3.84
CA VAL A 66 22.01 -1.23 -4.95
C VAL A 66 22.01 0.23 -4.49
N LEU A 67 21.47 0.51 -3.29
CA LEU A 67 21.35 1.89 -2.78
C LEU A 67 22.72 2.51 -2.46
N LYS A 68 23.74 1.71 -2.17
CA LYS A 68 25.10 2.21 -1.90
C LYS A 68 25.71 2.96 -3.09
N LYS A 69 25.20 2.72 -4.29
CA LYS A 69 25.73 3.27 -5.55
C LYS A 69 24.85 4.37 -6.15
N ILE A 70 23.75 4.70 -5.49
CA ILE A 70 22.75 5.66 -5.96
C ILE A 70 22.71 6.82 -4.98
N SER A 71 22.70 8.06 -5.49
CA SER A 71 22.53 9.23 -4.62
C SER A 71 21.13 9.17 -3.97
N LEU A 72 21.11 9.37 -2.66
CA LEU A 72 19.88 9.51 -1.86
C LEU A 72 19.60 10.97 -1.47
N ASP A 73 20.31 11.93 -2.07
CA ASP A 73 20.11 13.36 -1.78
C ASP A 73 18.64 13.73 -2.00
N ASN A 74 18.04 14.48 -1.07
CA ASN A 74 16.63 14.88 -1.13
C ASN A 74 15.62 13.72 -1.17
N LEU A 75 16.03 12.50 -0.80
CA LEU A 75 15.17 11.33 -0.65
C LEU A 75 15.28 10.78 0.77
N ALA A 76 14.21 10.91 1.55
CA ALA A 76 14.11 10.35 2.89
C ALA A 76 13.49 8.96 2.83
N LEU A 77 14.19 7.95 3.37
CA LEU A 77 13.63 6.62 3.57
C LEU A 77 12.81 6.63 4.86
N MET A 78 11.51 6.34 4.80
CA MET A 78 10.61 6.44 5.94
C MET A 78 9.84 5.14 6.19
N GLY A 79 9.34 4.98 7.43
CA GLY A 79 8.28 4.03 7.73
C GLY A 79 8.79 2.66 8.17
N GLY A 80 8.10 1.61 7.71
CA GLY A 80 8.28 0.26 8.25
C GLY A 80 9.65 -0.38 7.97
N SER A 81 10.36 0.10 6.95
CA SER A 81 11.71 -0.33 6.58
C SER A 81 12.77 0.18 7.55
N VAL A 82 12.72 1.46 7.91
CA VAL A 82 13.61 2.07 8.92
C VAL A 82 13.43 1.35 10.25
N LEU A 83 12.18 1.18 10.69
CA LEU A 83 11.86 0.47 11.93
C LEU A 83 12.33 -1.00 11.89
N SER A 84 12.16 -1.67 10.75
CA SER A 84 12.61 -3.06 10.54
C SER A 84 14.12 -3.18 10.69
N LEU A 85 14.89 -2.27 10.08
CA LEU A 85 16.35 -2.24 10.20
C LEU A 85 16.80 -1.95 11.64
N LEU A 86 16.13 -1.03 12.34
CA LEU A 86 16.41 -0.67 13.73
C LEU A 86 15.99 -1.73 14.75
N THR A 87 15.03 -2.58 14.45
CA THR A 87 14.60 -3.61 15.41
C THR A 87 15.21 -4.98 15.11
N GLY A 88 15.65 -5.21 13.87
CA GLY A 88 16.10 -6.52 13.39
C GLY A 88 15.03 -7.61 13.47
N ALA A 89 13.80 -7.26 13.85
CA ALA A 89 12.81 -8.20 14.34
C ALA A 89 11.85 -8.65 13.24
N PHE A 90 11.72 -7.90 12.13
CA PHE A 90 10.79 -8.22 11.05
C PHE A 90 11.38 -7.79 9.71
N THR A 91 11.02 -8.47 8.63
CA THR A 91 11.42 -8.10 7.27
C THR A 91 10.42 -7.10 6.69
N SER A 92 10.87 -5.90 6.30
CA SER A 92 10.09 -5.07 5.38
C SER A 92 10.27 -5.61 3.96
N LYS A 93 9.16 -5.70 3.21
CA LYS A 93 9.19 -6.14 1.81
C LYS A 93 9.51 -4.99 0.86
N ASP A 94 9.12 -3.77 1.24
CA ASP A 94 9.20 -2.58 0.41
C ASP A 94 9.97 -1.46 1.14
N LEU A 95 10.57 -0.57 0.35
CA LEU A 95 11.28 0.63 0.79
C LEU A 95 10.51 1.88 0.36
N ASP A 96 10.06 2.70 1.31
CA ASP A 96 9.27 3.89 1.03
C ASP A 96 10.14 5.16 1.11
N PHE A 97 10.38 5.79 -0.03
CA PHE A 97 11.14 7.03 -0.15
C PHE A 97 10.21 8.21 -0.44
N PHE A 98 10.50 9.33 0.21
CA PHE A 98 9.76 10.58 0.09
C PHE A 98 10.72 11.70 -0.32
N VAL A 99 10.26 12.62 -1.16
CA VAL A 99 11.07 13.76 -1.55
C VAL A 99 11.03 14.84 -0.48
N VAL A 100 12.20 15.21 0.03
CA VAL A 100 12.39 16.36 0.92
C VAL A 100 13.15 17.43 0.14
N THR A 101 12.48 18.55 -0.14
CA THR A 101 13.01 19.61 -1.01
C THR A 101 14.10 20.44 -0.34
N ASP A 102 14.03 20.61 0.99
CA ASP A 102 14.85 21.56 1.76
C ASP A 102 14.82 23.00 1.20
N GLN A 103 13.76 23.35 0.46
CA GLN A 103 13.61 24.63 -0.21
C GLN A 103 12.24 25.25 0.12
N PRO A 104 12.10 25.92 1.28
CA PRO A 104 10.83 26.48 1.75
C PRO A 104 10.26 27.60 0.89
N ALA A 105 11.07 28.19 0.00
CA ALA A 105 10.66 29.27 -0.89
C ALA A 105 10.09 28.78 -2.24
N LEU A 106 10.11 27.47 -2.52
CA LEU A 106 9.55 26.95 -3.78
C LEU A 106 8.04 27.18 -3.83
N SER A 107 7.55 27.61 -5.01
CA SER A 107 6.11 27.51 -5.26
C SER A 107 5.71 26.03 -5.25
N LYS A 108 4.42 25.78 -4.98
CA LYS A 108 3.87 24.43 -4.99
C LYS A 108 4.16 23.69 -6.29
N GLU A 109 3.97 24.35 -7.42
CA GLU A 109 4.20 23.80 -8.76
C GLU A 109 5.68 23.44 -8.95
N ALA A 110 6.59 24.33 -8.56
CA ALA A 110 8.03 24.09 -8.63
C ALA A 110 8.48 22.96 -7.71
N ALA A 111 7.89 22.84 -6.51
CA ALA A 111 8.17 21.74 -5.58
C ALA A 111 7.72 20.38 -6.14
N TYR A 112 6.54 20.32 -6.77
CA TYR A 112 6.09 19.11 -7.46
C TYR A 112 6.97 18.76 -8.65
N GLU A 113 7.34 19.74 -9.48
CA GLU A 113 8.25 19.52 -10.61
C GLU A 113 9.60 18.97 -10.14
N TYR A 114 10.17 19.60 -9.11
CA TYR A 114 11.40 19.16 -8.46
C TYR A 114 11.29 17.70 -8.00
N ALA A 115 10.22 17.35 -7.28
CA ALA A 115 9.99 16.01 -6.77
C ALA A 115 9.88 14.96 -7.88
N HIS A 116 9.14 15.26 -8.95
CA HIS A 116 9.04 14.38 -10.11
C HIS A 116 10.39 14.19 -10.79
N ASN A 117 11.15 15.25 -10.99
CA ASN A 117 12.48 15.17 -11.62
C ASN A 117 13.46 14.38 -10.77
N ARG A 118 13.44 14.57 -9.44
CA ARG A 118 14.30 13.84 -8.52
C ARG A 118 14.03 12.34 -8.52
N VAL A 119 12.75 11.95 -8.52
CA VAL A 119 12.33 10.54 -8.59
C VAL A 119 12.68 9.92 -9.94
N LYS A 120 12.46 10.64 -11.05
CA LYS A 120 12.90 10.16 -12.38
C LYS A 120 14.41 9.93 -12.42
N GLN A 121 15.19 10.85 -11.85
CA GLN A 121 16.64 10.72 -11.78
C GLN A 121 17.05 9.48 -10.99
N PHE A 122 16.48 9.25 -9.80
CA PHE A 122 16.75 8.06 -9.00
C PHE A 122 16.49 6.77 -9.80
N ILE A 123 15.35 6.68 -10.49
CA ILE A 123 14.98 5.51 -11.29
C ILE A 123 15.98 5.27 -12.44
N ARG A 124 16.40 6.35 -13.11
CA ARG A 124 17.42 6.32 -14.17
C ARG A 124 18.77 5.87 -13.64
N ASP A 125 19.18 6.35 -12.48
CA ASP A 125 20.45 5.98 -11.84
C ASP A 125 20.46 4.50 -11.50
N VAL A 126 19.38 3.97 -10.93
CA VAL A 126 19.23 2.54 -10.61
C VAL A 126 19.35 1.68 -11.87
N TYR A 127 18.62 2.02 -12.94
CA TYR A 127 18.69 1.27 -14.19
C TYR A 127 20.10 1.34 -14.82
N SER A 128 20.68 2.53 -14.88
CA SER A 128 22.00 2.78 -15.48
C SER A 128 23.11 2.05 -14.71
N PHE A 129 23.03 2.02 -13.38
CA PHE A 129 23.95 1.26 -12.55
C PHE A 129 23.91 -0.24 -12.87
N MET A 130 22.72 -0.84 -12.97
CA MET A 130 22.57 -2.25 -13.31
C MET A 130 23.09 -2.55 -14.73
N ALA A 131 22.76 -1.70 -15.71
CA ALA A 131 23.19 -1.85 -17.10
C ALA A 131 24.73 -1.77 -17.21
N THR A 132 25.33 -0.74 -16.63
CA THR A 132 26.79 -0.53 -16.62
C THR A 132 27.52 -1.67 -15.89
N SER A 133 26.94 -2.17 -14.79
CA SER A 133 27.48 -3.33 -14.06
C SER A 133 27.50 -4.59 -14.94
N ASN A 134 26.43 -4.82 -15.70
CA ASN A 134 26.36 -5.93 -16.64
C ASN A 134 27.37 -5.79 -17.78
N GLU A 135 27.54 -4.58 -18.34
CA GLU A 135 28.52 -4.30 -19.39
C GLU A 135 29.95 -4.53 -18.91
N SER A 136 30.28 -4.05 -17.71
CA SER A 136 31.61 -4.25 -17.09
C SER A 136 31.93 -5.74 -16.90
N LEU A 137 30.95 -6.55 -16.50
CA LEU A 137 31.12 -8.00 -16.39
C LEU A 137 31.31 -8.68 -17.76
N LYS A 138 30.60 -8.24 -18.80
CA LYS A 138 30.80 -8.75 -20.16
C LYS A 138 32.20 -8.45 -20.68
N GLN A 139 32.68 -7.22 -20.51
CA GLN A 139 34.05 -6.82 -20.88
C GLN A 139 35.09 -7.66 -20.13
N LEU A 140 34.94 -7.84 -18.82
CA LEU A 140 35.83 -8.69 -18.02
C LEU A 140 35.83 -10.14 -18.52
N GLN A 141 34.67 -10.66 -18.95
CA GLN A 141 34.59 -12.00 -19.52
C GLN A 141 35.35 -12.11 -20.84
N GLU A 142 35.15 -11.17 -21.76
CA GLU A 142 35.83 -11.13 -23.06
C GLU A 142 37.35 -11.03 -22.89
N GLU A 143 37.83 -10.20 -21.97
CA GLU A 143 39.26 -10.08 -21.67
C GLU A 143 39.85 -11.40 -21.15
N LYS A 144 39.18 -12.06 -20.19
CA LYS A 144 39.65 -13.34 -19.66
C LYS A 144 39.56 -14.49 -20.66
N GLN A 145 38.62 -14.42 -21.61
CA GLN A 145 38.50 -15.41 -22.68
C GLN A 145 39.68 -15.38 -23.65
N LYS A 146 40.37 -14.25 -23.81
CA LYS A 146 41.62 -14.16 -24.61
C LYS A 146 42.71 -15.09 -24.07
N THR A 147 42.80 -15.25 -22.75
CA THR A 147 43.80 -16.12 -22.09
C THR A 147 43.24 -17.49 -21.72
N LYS A 148 41.93 -17.58 -21.47
CA LYS A 148 41.23 -18.81 -21.05
C LYS A 148 39.89 -18.91 -21.76
N PRO A 149 39.82 -19.50 -22.96
CA PRO A 149 38.61 -19.52 -23.78
C PRO A 149 37.36 -20.12 -23.10
N SER A 150 37.54 -21.04 -22.14
CA SER A 150 36.45 -21.64 -21.37
C SER A 150 35.92 -20.78 -20.22
N PHE A 151 36.53 -19.61 -19.95
CA PHE A 151 36.07 -18.72 -18.89
C PHE A 151 34.68 -18.16 -19.24
N LYS A 152 33.73 -18.34 -18.32
CA LYS A 152 32.38 -17.78 -18.44
C LYS A 152 31.93 -17.32 -17.06
N ILE A 153 31.39 -16.10 -17.00
CA ILE A 153 30.74 -15.58 -15.80
C ILE A 153 29.34 -16.18 -15.74
N GLU A 154 28.98 -16.72 -14.59
CA GLU A 154 27.67 -17.34 -14.38
C GLU A 154 26.55 -16.31 -14.58
N ASN A 155 25.49 -16.68 -15.31
CA ASN A 155 24.36 -15.77 -15.62
C ASN A 155 23.73 -15.14 -14.36
N LYS A 156 23.77 -15.84 -13.23
CA LYS A 156 23.24 -15.36 -11.94
C LYS A 156 23.94 -14.11 -11.39
N LYS A 157 25.12 -13.77 -11.92
CA LYS A 157 25.90 -12.57 -11.56
C LYS A 157 25.47 -11.32 -12.33
N PHE A 158 24.64 -11.46 -13.36
CA PHE A 158 24.09 -10.35 -14.13
C PHE A 158 22.73 -9.95 -13.57
N TYR A 159 22.45 -8.65 -13.58
CA TYR A 159 21.10 -8.13 -13.37
C TYR A 159 20.20 -8.52 -14.53
N LYS A 160 19.00 -9.04 -14.25
CA LYS A 160 17.98 -9.32 -15.26
C LYS A 160 17.25 -8.02 -15.61
N LEU A 161 17.82 -7.22 -16.52
CA LEU A 161 17.27 -5.91 -16.84
C LEU A 161 15.82 -5.97 -17.34
N ASP A 162 15.42 -7.02 -18.04
CA ASP A 162 14.04 -7.21 -18.51
C ASP A 162 13.03 -7.34 -17.36
N ASP A 163 13.47 -7.77 -16.17
CA ASP A 163 12.64 -7.86 -14.97
C ASP A 163 12.56 -6.52 -14.21
N PHE A 164 13.27 -5.47 -14.65
CA PHE A 164 13.16 -4.14 -14.04
C PHE A 164 11.84 -3.48 -14.43
N ARG A 165 11.00 -3.19 -13.44
CA ARG A 165 9.67 -2.63 -13.67
C ARG A 165 9.47 -1.34 -12.93
N VAL A 166 8.81 -0.39 -13.58
CA VAL A 166 8.39 0.87 -12.99
C VAL A 166 6.90 1.02 -13.25
N ARG A 167 6.13 1.16 -12.18
CA ARG A 167 4.72 1.52 -12.24
C ARG A 167 4.51 2.84 -11.54
N ARG A 168 3.57 3.62 -12.03
CA ARG A 168 3.12 4.84 -11.39
C ARG A 168 1.61 4.82 -11.24
N VAL A 169 1.16 5.02 -10.02
CA VAL A 169 -0.26 5.28 -9.70
C VAL A 169 -0.26 6.57 -8.90
N PHE A 170 -1.05 7.56 -9.32
CA PHE A 170 -0.98 8.90 -8.76
C PHE A 170 0.46 9.47 -8.76
N ASN A 171 0.89 9.92 -7.58
CA ASN A 171 2.18 10.48 -7.21
C ASN A 171 3.15 9.42 -6.66
N VAL A 172 2.84 8.12 -6.77
CA VAL A 172 3.69 7.05 -6.26
C VAL A 172 4.26 6.23 -7.41
N TYR A 173 5.59 6.17 -7.48
CA TYR A 173 6.31 5.26 -8.35
C TYR A 173 6.70 4.01 -7.57
N THR A 174 6.27 2.84 -8.02
CA THR A 174 6.74 1.55 -7.53
C THR A 174 7.76 0.98 -8.51
N VAL A 175 8.98 0.76 -8.03
CA VAL A 175 10.11 0.24 -8.78
C VAL A 175 10.45 -1.15 -8.27
N GLU A 176 10.39 -2.15 -9.13
CA GLU A 176 10.87 -3.49 -8.82
C GLU A 176 12.28 -3.64 -9.35
N VAL A 177 13.25 -3.70 -8.44
CA VAL A 177 14.67 -3.78 -8.76
C VAL A 177 15.12 -5.24 -8.68
N PRO A 178 15.44 -5.91 -9.81
CA PRO A 178 15.93 -7.27 -9.79
C PRO A 178 17.26 -7.33 -9.04
N GLN A 179 17.43 -8.32 -8.16
CA GLN A 179 18.67 -8.50 -7.41
C GLN A 179 19.55 -9.56 -8.06
N VAL A 180 20.87 -9.35 -8.02
CA VAL A 180 21.85 -10.37 -8.42
C VAL A 180 21.71 -11.55 -7.47
N HIS A 181 21.53 -12.75 -8.03
CA HIS A 181 21.08 -13.94 -7.30
C HIS A 181 22.03 -14.38 -6.17
N ASP A 182 21.44 -14.54 -4.98
CA ASP A 182 21.77 -15.60 -4.02
C ASP A 182 20.53 -16.49 -3.92
N SER A 183 20.68 -17.81 -4.06
CA SER A 183 19.59 -18.79 -4.21
C SER A 183 18.64 -18.90 -3.01
N ARG A 184 18.84 -18.08 -1.98
CA ARG A 184 18.13 -18.08 -0.69
C ARG A 184 17.43 -16.75 -0.37
N LYS A 185 17.44 -15.74 -1.26
CA LYS A 185 16.89 -14.39 -1.00
C LYS A 185 15.92 -13.91 -2.08
N GLN A 186 15.09 -12.95 -1.71
CA GLN A 186 14.05 -12.29 -2.50
C GLN A 186 14.57 -11.90 -3.90
N SER A 187 13.85 -12.26 -4.97
CA SER A 187 14.29 -12.08 -6.36
C SER A 187 14.34 -10.62 -6.83
N SER A 188 13.64 -9.75 -6.12
CA SER A 188 13.56 -8.32 -6.38
C SER A 188 13.37 -7.55 -5.08
N VAL A 189 13.80 -6.29 -5.08
CA VAL A 189 13.52 -5.30 -4.04
C VAL A 189 12.47 -4.34 -4.59
N THR A 190 11.41 -4.11 -3.84
CA THR A 190 10.41 -3.09 -4.18
C THR A 190 10.78 -1.77 -3.54
N ILE A 191 10.84 -0.71 -4.33
CA ILE A 191 11.08 0.66 -3.88
C ILE A 191 9.86 1.50 -4.28
N GLN A 192 9.21 2.12 -3.31
CA GLN A 192 8.15 3.10 -3.54
C GLN A 192 8.74 4.50 -3.40
N LEU A 193 8.48 5.38 -4.37
CA LEU A 193 8.95 6.76 -4.40
C LEU A 193 7.74 7.68 -4.49
N VAL A 194 7.49 8.46 -3.45
CA VAL A 194 6.36 9.38 -3.34
C VAL A 194 6.80 10.77 -3.79
N THR A 195 6.13 11.32 -4.81
CA THR A 195 6.44 12.64 -5.38
C THR A 195 5.69 13.79 -4.71
N THR A 196 4.98 13.55 -3.60
CA THR A 196 4.51 14.65 -2.74
C THR A 196 5.75 15.33 -2.17
N PRO A 197 5.97 16.62 -2.47
CA PRO A 197 7.11 17.33 -1.93
C PRO A 197 6.86 17.63 -0.44
N HIS A 198 7.87 17.38 0.38
CA HIS A 198 7.94 17.91 1.75
C HIS A 198 8.98 19.01 1.80
N THR A 199 8.70 20.06 2.56
CA THR A 199 9.61 21.19 2.72
C THR A 199 10.82 20.81 3.55
N SER A 200 10.61 19.98 4.58
CA SER A 200 11.64 19.54 5.51
C SER A 200 11.39 18.11 6.01
N ILE A 201 12.42 17.50 6.57
CA ILE A 201 12.31 16.19 7.23
C ILE A 201 11.32 16.20 8.40
N GLN A 202 11.18 17.36 9.06
CA GLN A 202 10.24 17.56 10.16
C GLN A 202 8.78 17.43 9.69
N GLU A 203 8.43 18.11 8.60
CA GLU A 203 7.10 18.01 8.00
C GLU A 203 6.78 16.55 7.64
N LEU A 204 7.73 15.86 7.00
CA LEU A 204 7.57 14.47 6.59
C LEU A 204 7.29 13.54 7.78
N VAL A 205 8.11 13.57 8.83
CA VAL A 205 7.93 12.65 9.97
C VAL A 205 6.66 12.94 10.78
N GLN A 206 6.14 14.17 10.73
CA GLN A 206 4.87 14.54 11.37
C GLN A 206 3.65 13.93 10.66
N GLU A 207 3.71 13.70 9.34
CA GLU A 207 2.60 13.10 8.56
C GLU A 207 2.38 11.60 8.86
N ALA A 208 3.29 10.94 9.58
CA ALA A 208 3.07 9.58 10.03
C ALA A 208 1.83 9.46 10.92
N ASP A 209 1.00 8.46 10.61
CA ASP A 209 -0.21 8.16 11.37
C ASP A 209 0.07 7.45 12.69
N LEU A 210 1.12 6.62 12.74
CA LEU A 210 1.56 5.93 13.95
C LEU A 210 2.91 6.45 14.42
N GLY A 211 2.99 6.71 15.72
CA GLY A 211 4.22 7.19 16.36
C GLY A 211 5.42 6.29 16.09
N CYS A 212 5.26 4.97 16.16
CA CYS A 212 6.34 4.00 15.91
C CYS A 212 6.87 3.99 14.46
N THR A 213 6.21 4.67 13.53
CA THR A 213 6.66 4.83 12.13
C THR A 213 7.07 6.26 11.77
N ALA A 214 6.96 7.20 12.72
CA ALA A 214 7.23 8.62 12.54
C ALA A 214 8.75 8.94 12.58
N MET A 215 9.52 8.17 11.80
CA MET A 215 10.98 8.19 11.72
C MET A 215 11.44 8.01 10.27
N ALA A 216 12.55 8.65 9.91
CA ALA A 216 13.09 8.59 8.56
C ALA A 216 14.62 8.68 8.56
N TYR A 217 15.27 7.94 7.66
CA TYR A 217 16.68 8.10 7.35
C TYR A 217 16.84 9.14 6.24
N TYR A 218 17.57 10.21 6.53
CA TYR A 218 17.78 11.35 5.63
C TYR A 218 19.12 12.02 5.92
N ASN A 219 19.89 12.34 4.86
CA ASN A 219 21.21 12.97 4.95
C ASN A 219 22.15 12.28 5.95
N GLN A 220 22.28 10.95 5.85
CA GLN A 220 23.15 10.10 6.68
C GLN A 220 22.80 10.07 8.19
N GLU A 221 21.62 10.54 8.58
CA GLU A 221 21.12 10.49 9.94
C GLU A 221 19.73 9.83 10.01
N VAL A 222 19.38 9.24 11.15
CA VAL A 222 18.04 8.71 11.41
C VAL A 222 17.29 9.68 12.31
N TRP A 223 16.29 10.34 11.73
CA TRP A 223 15.47 11.34 12.40
C TRP A 223 14.21 10.73 12.98
N PHE A 224 13.86 11.16 14.19
CA PHE A 224 12.67 10.77 14.91
C PHE A 224 11.86 12.02 15.24
N SER A 225 10.55 11.96 15.03
CA SER A 225 9.64 12.87 15.72
C SER A 225 9.59 12.56 17.23
N GLU A 226 9.04 13.47 18.02
CA GLU A 226 8.81 13.24 19.46
C GLU A 226 7.97 11.97 19.73
N ARG A 227 6.93 11.70 18.92
CA ARG A 227 6.13 10.45 19.01
C ARG A 227 6.96 9.22 18.69
N ALA A 228 7.83 9.28 17.69
CA ALA A 228 8.70 8.16 17.36
C ALA A 228 9.75 7.90 18.42
N LYS A 229 10.35 8.94 19.00
CA LYS A 229 11.25 8.81 20.14
C LYS A 229 10.54 8.09 21.29
N PHE A 230 9.40 8.60 21.74
CA PHE A 230 8.60 7.96 22.79
C PHE A 230 8.27 6.50 22.44
N SER A 231 7.79 6.26 21.22
CA SER A 231 7.35 4.94 20.81
C SER A 231 8.48 3.94 20.74
N PHE A 232 9.62 4.36 20.22
CA PHE A 232 10.79 3.52 20.09
C PHE A 232 11.42 3.23 21.47
N GLU A 233 11.50 4.24 22.35
CA GLU A 233 11.94 4.13 23.76
C GLU A 233 11.09 3.15 24.57
N ASN A 234 9.78 3.18 24.35
CA ASN A 234 8.85 2.46 25.21
C ASN A 234 8.26 1.19 24.58
N LEU A 235 8.61 0.91 23.33
CA LEU A 235 8.02 -0.15 22.50
C LEU A 235 6.49 -0.12 22.59
N CYS A 236 5.91 1.06 22.50
CA CYS A 236 4.47 1.25 22.52
C CYS A 236 4.06 2.46 21.69
N PHE A 237 2.81 2.55 21.26
CA PHE A 237 2.28 3.75 20.61
C PHE A 237 0.83 3.99 21.03
N VAL A 238 0.38 5.23 20.88
CA VAL A 238 -0.98 5.62 21.29
C VAL A 238 -1.93 5.52 20.10
N VAL A 239 -3.13 5.02 20.37
CA VAL A 239 -4.28 5.08 19.46
C VAL A 239 -5.36 5.88 20.18
N ASP A 240 -5.45 7.18 19.92
CA ASP A 240 -6.36 8.09 20.63
C ASP A 240 -7.79 8.10 20.08
N GLY A 241 -8.03 7.39 18.98
CA GLY A 241 -9.33 7.32 18.32
C GLY A 241 -9.70 8.59 17.53
N LYS A 242 -8.77 9.54 17.35
CA LYS A 242 -9.00 10.76 16.57
C LYS A 242 -8.76 10.58 15.08
N THR A 243 -7.91 9.62 14.73
CA THR A 243 -7.46 9.39 13.36
C THR A 243 -8.06 8.09 12.83
N THR A 244 -8.76 8.14 11.69
CA THR A 244 -9.12 6.92 10.94
C THR A 244 -8.75 7.01 9.48
N SER A 245 -7.80 6.19 9.03
CA SER A 245 -7.60 5.92 7.60
C SER A 245 -8.04 4.49 7.28
N PRO A 246 -8.37 4.17 6.01
CA PRO A 246 -8.80 2.81 5.63
C PRO A 246 -7.83 1.69 6.07
N PHE A 247 -6.54 2.04 6.21
CA PHE A 247 -5.46 1.13 6.58
C PHE A 247 -4.89 1.39 7.98
N TYR A 248 -5.39 2.39 8.71
CA TYR A 248 -4.88 2.75 10.04
C TYR A 248 -4.94 1.55 10.99
N ILE A 249 -6.10 0.89 11.07
CA ILE A 249 -6.27 -0.28 11.94
C ILE A 249 -5.41 -1.46 11.50
N ASP A 250 -5.22 -1.67 10.20
CA ASP A 250 -4.30 -2.72 9.73
C ASP A 250 -2.87 -2.44 10.20
N ARG A 251 -2.45 -1.17 10.19
CA ARG A 251 -1.14 -0.77 10.71
C ARG A 251 -1.06 -0.93 12.23
N VAL A 252 -2.11 -0.59 12.99
CA VAL A 252 -2.19 -0.84 14.44
C VAL A 252 -1.97 -2.32 14.74
N ILE A 253 -2.72 -3.21 14.07
CA ILE A 253 -2.60 -4.67 14.22
C ILE A 253 -1.19 -5.14 13.83
N LYS A 254 -0.72 -4.73 12.65
CA LYS A 254 0.62 -5.08 12.14
C LYS A 254 1.72 -4.69 13.13
N TYR A 255 1.73 -3.47 13.65
CA TYR A 255 2.81 -3.03 14.53
C TYR A 255 2.68 -3.57 15.95
N PHE A 256 1.46 -3.88 16.41
CA PHE A 256 1.26 -4.65 17.63
C PHE A 256 1.86 -6.06 17.53
N ASP A 257 1.60 -6.76 16.43
CA ASP A 257 2.20 -8.07 16.18
C ASP A 257 3.72 -8.00 16.01
N ARG A 258 4.23 -6.85 15.57
CA ARG A 258 5.67 -6.53 15.54
C ARG A 258 6.26 -6.12 16.90
N GLY A 259 5.56 -6.39 18.00
CA GLY A 259 6.11 -6.26 19.35
C GLY A 259 5.92 -4.89 20.01
N PHE A 260 5.17 -3.97 19.39
CA PHE A 260 4.75 -2.75 20.07
C PHE A 260 3.49 -2.99 20.90
N ASP A 261 3.42 -2.38 22.08
CA ASP A 261 2.19 -2.30 22.87
C ASP A 261 1.32 -1.14 22.36
N VAL A 262 0.01 -1.22 22.56
CA VAL A 262 -0.94 -0.17 22.10
C VAL A 262 -1.57 0.50 23.32
N ILE A 263 -1.32 1.79 23.50
CA ILE A 263 -1.90 2.60 24.55
C ILE A 263 -3.25 3.12 24.05
N LEU A 264 -4.29 2.89 24.85
CA LEU A 264 -5.67 3.26 24.58
C LEU A 264 -6.16 4.26 25.62
N PRO A 265 -5.81 5.56 25.47
CA PRO A 265 -5.97 6.59 26.51
C PRO A 265 -7.42 6.82 26.95
N HIS A 266 -8.40 6.54 26.09
CA HIS A 266 -9.82 6.74 26.35
C HIS A 266 -10.58 5.43 26.55
N LEU A 267 -9.88 4.30 26.73
CA LEU A 267 -10.51 3.03 27.04
C LEU A 267 -10.90 2.97 28.52
N ASP A 268 -12.15 2.64 28.79
CA ASP A 268 -12.62 2.28 30.12
C ASP A 268 -12.36 0.80 30.37
N GLU A 269 -11.21 0.46 30.95
CA GLU A 269 -10.88 -0.93 31.23
C GLU A 269 -11.79 -1.57 32.29
N THR A 270 -12.55 -0.76 33.05
CA THR A 270 -13.52 -1.27 34.04
C THR A 270 -14.73 -1.91 33.39
N LYS A 271 -15.05 -1.54 32.14
CA LYS A 271 -16.15 -2.10 31.34
C LYS A 271 -15.79 -3.40 30.64
N ILE A 272 -14.52 -3.82 30.66
CA ILE A 272 -14.08 -5.10 30.09
C ILE A 272 -14.64 -6.22 30.96
N ARG A 273 -15.44 -7.11 30.36
CA ARG A 273 -15.95 -8.32 31.02
C ARG A 273 -14.78 -9.20 31.46
N LYS A 274 -14.90 -9.83 32.65
CA LYS A 274 -13.84 -10.67 33.25
C LYS A 274 -14.33 -12.06 33.65
N LEU A 275 -15.59 -12.37 33.35
CA LEU A 275 -16.25 -13.58 33.84
C LEU A 275 -15.60 -14.84 33.28
N ASN A 276 -15.18 -14.81 32.02
CA ASN A 276 -14.63 -15.96 31.34
C ASN A 276 -13.22 -16.33 31.82
N PHE A 277 -12.48 -15.37 32.41
CA PHE A 277 -11.14 -15.61 32.92
C PHE A 277 -11.10 -16.69 34.01
N GLN A 278 -12.14 -16.81 34.84
CA GLN A 278 -12.21 -17.84 35.88
C GLN A 278 -12.32 -19.26 35.31
N PHE A 279 -12.72 -19.39 34.04
CA PHE A 279 -12.84 -20.67 33.33
C PHE A 279 -11.65 -20.92 32.37
N GLY A 280 -10.63 -20.06 32.39
CA GLY A 280 -9.53 -20.13 31.42
C GLY A 280 -9.95 -19.79 29.98
N VAL A 281 -11.07 -19.10 29.82
CA VAL A 281 -11.61 -18.68 28.52
C VAL A 281 -11.34 -17.19 28.32
N ALA A 282 -10.93 -16.82 27.11
CA ALA A 282 -10.68 -15.42 26.76
C ALA A 282 -11.99 -14.61 26.70
N GLU A 283 -11.87 -13.31 26.94
CA GLU A 283 -12.92 -12.32 26.75
C GLU A 283 -12.72 -11.60 25.41
N VAL A 284 -13.79 -11.03 24.88
CA VAL A 284 -13.75 -10.22 23.65
C VAL A 284 -14.04 -8.78 24.02
N LEU A 285 -13.08 -7.91 23.73
CA LEU A 285 -13.25 -6.46 23.72
C LEU A 285 -13.58 -6.05 22.29
N ASP A 286 -14.86 -5.73 22.05
CA ASP A 286 -15.38 -5.42 20.73
C ASP A 286 -15.54 -3.90 20.56
N LEU A 287 -14.50 -3.23 20.08
CA LEU A 287 -14.56 -1.81 19.74
C LEU A 287 -15.11 -1.65 18.32
N PRO A 288 -15.82 -0.56 18.01
CA PRO A 288 -16.38 -0.28 16.68
C PRO A 288 -15.43 -0.48 15.48
N TYR A 289 -14.12 -0.26 15.66
CA TYR A 289 -13.13 -0.39 14.58
C TYR A 289 -12.05 -1.45 14.86
N LEU A 290 -12.05 -2.10 16.04
CA LEU A 290 -11.00 -3.01 16.46
C LEU A 290 -11.56 -4.05 17.44
N THR A 291 -11.54 -5.33 17.04
CA THR A 291 -11.88 -6.43 17.92
C THR A 291 -10.60 -6.99 18.55
N VAL A 292 -10.60 -7.16 19.87
CA VAL A 292 -9.45 -7.59 20.66
C VAL A 292 -9.83 -8.80 21.51
N VAL A 293 -9.08 -9.90 21.37
CA VAL A 293 -9.24 -11.09 22.22
C VAL A 293 -8.33 -10.96 23.43
N VAL A 294 -8.93 -10.80 24.61
CA VAL A 294 -8.25 -10.55 25.88
C VAL A 294 -8.20 -11.85 26.69
N ASN A 295 -7.02 -12.31 27.09
CA ASN A 295 -6.90 -13.53 27.90
C ASN A 295 -6.68 -13.23 29.39
N GLN A 296 -6.25 -12.01 29.74
CA GLN A 296 -6.00 -11.61 31.12
C GLN A 296 -6.03 -10.09 31.24
N LEU A 297 -6.48 -9.59 32.40
CA LEU A 297 -6.38 -8.19 32.78
C LEU A 297 -5.64 -8.06 34.11
N LYS A 298 -4.57 -7.25 34.15
CA LYS A 298 -3.83 -6.93 35.38
C LYS A 298 -3.65 -5.42 35.47
N ASP A 299 -4.44 -4.78 36.32
CA ASP A 299 -4.53 -3.32 36.41
C ASP A 299 -4.88 -2.72 35.03
N LYS A 300 -4.03 -1.84 34.49
CA LYS A 300 -4.16 -1.26 33.15
C LYS A 300 -3.52 -2.09 32.04
N LYS A 301 -2.90 -3.24 32.37
CA LYS A 301 -2.32 -4.17 31.39
C LYS A 301 -3.40 -5.12 30.89
N ILE A 302 -3.72 -5.00 29.61
CA ILE A 302 -4.68 -5.86 28.91
C ILE A 302 -3.86 -6.85 28.09
N PHE A 303 -3.83 -8.11 28.51
CA PHE A 303 -3.12 -9.15 27.79
C PHE A 303 -3.96 -9.66 26.64
N VAL A 304 -3.41 -9.58 25.44
CA VAL A 304 -4.12 -9.82 24.19
C VAL A 304 -3.53 -11.03 23.48
N THR A 305 -4.41 -11.93 23.03
CA THR A 305 -4.05 -13.08 22.20
C THR A 305 -4.01 -12.69 20.72
N SER A 306 -5.03 -11.99 20.25
CA SER A 306 -5.16 -11.56 18.86
C SER A 306 -5.95 -10.25 18.74
N MET A 307 -5.74 -9.56 17.62
CA MET A 307 -6.51 -8.39 17.22
C MET A 307 -6.97 -8.56 15.77
N ALA A 308 -8.16 -8.07 15.46
CA ALA A 308 -8.73 -8.14 14.12
C ALA A 308 -9.57 -6.89 13.83
N LYS A 309 -9.76 -6.61 12.53
CA LYS A 309 -10.83 -5.70 12.10
C LYS A 309 -12.19 -6.39 12.31
N PRO A 310 -13.23 -5.66 12.73
CA PRO A 310 -14.59 -6.19 12.77
C PRO A 310 -15.05 -6.68 11.39
N GLU A 311 -15.91 -7.69 11.34
CA GLU A 311 -16.47 -8.20 10.07
C GLU A 311 -17.32 -7.15 9.33
N ARG A 312 -17.93 -6.22 10.07
CA ARG A 312 -18.65 -5.07 9.54
C ARG A 312 -18.16 -3.82 10.25
N LEU A 313 -17.66 -2.86 9.47
CA LEU A 313 -17.39 -1.52 10.00
C LEU A 313 -18.74 -0.79 10.20
N PRO A 314 -18.83 0.14 11.16
CA PRO A 314 -20.01 0.96 11.32
C PRO A 314 -20.26 1.74 10.02
N GLU A 315 -21.39 1.50 9.36
CA GLU A 315 -21.85 2.35 8.28
C GLU A 315 -22.22 3.70 8.90
N THR A 316 -21.44 4.76 8.66
CA THR A 316 -21.99 6.10 8.92
C THR A 316 -23.03 6.40 7.83
N GLU A 317 -24.05 7.21 8.13
CA GLU A 317 -25.08 7.61 7.12
C GLU A 317 -24.45 8.30 5.89
N GLU A 318 -23.21 8.81 5.99
CA GLU A 318 -22.41 9.31 4.87
C GLU A 318 -21.63 8.21 4.11
N ASP A 319 -21.34 7.07 4.73
CA ASP A 319 -20.58 5.96 4.12
C ASP A 319 -21.44 5.12 3.15
N ALA A 320 -22.77 5.17 3.26
CA ALA A 320 -23.69 4.52 2.31
C ALA A 320 -23.53 5.06 0.87
N GLY A 321 -23.02 6.29 0.71
CA GLY A 321 -22.74 6.90 -0.59
C GLY A 321 -21.26 6.85 -1.03
N ALA A 322 -20.32 6.74 -0.09
CA ALA A 322 -18.89 6.95 -0.36
C ALA A 322 -18.02 5.68 -0.27
N TRP A 323 -18.52 4.62 0.36
CA TRP A 323 -17.76 3.39 0.58
C TRP A 323 -18.51 2.18 0.06
N THR A 324 -18.87 2.20 -1.22
CA THR A 324 -18.86 0.94 -1.94
C THR A 324 -17.40 0.47 -1.95
N PRO A 325 -17.06 -0.72 -1.45
CA PRO A 325 -15.86 -1.38 -1.90
C PRO A 325 -16.11 -1.53 -3.40
N SER A 326 -15.60 -0.58 -4.18
CA SER A 326 -15.65 -0.69 -5.62
C SER A 326 -15.11 -2.09 -5.93
N LEU A 327 -15.62 -2.76 -6.96
CA LEU A 327 -15.01 -4.00 -7.46
C LEU A 327 -13.47 -3.85 -7.67
N PHE A 328 -12.95 -2.62 -7.65
CA PHE A 328 -11.57 -2.16 -7.59
C PHE A 328 -10.81 -2.30 -6.26
N SER A 329 -11.42 -2.55 -5.10
CA SER A 329 -10.65 -2.76 -3.85
C SER A 329 -9.71 -3.97 -3.96
N MET A 330 -10.06 -4.92 -4.83
CA MET A 330 -9.20 -6.06 -5.18
C MET A 330 -7.90 -5.61 -5.88
N TYR A 331 -7.91 -4.51 -6.64
CA TYR A 331 -6.73 -3.98 -7.35
C TYR A 331 -6.01 -2.86 -6.59
N ASN A 332 -6.70 -2.16 -5.68
CA ASN A 332 -6.20 -0.99 -4.95
C ASN A 332 -5.18 -1.31 -3.83
N ASN A 333 -4.88 -2.58 -3.61
CA ASN A 333 -3.70 -2.92 -2.84
C ASN A 333 -2.47 -2.61 -3.72
N ALA A 334 -1.75 -1.53 -3.43
CA ALA A 334 -0.47 -1.23 -4.09
C ALA A 334 0.49 -2.45 -4.08
N GLY A 335 0.36 -3.35 -3.09
CA GLY A 335 1.06 -4.63 -3.02
C GLY A 335 0.53 -5.74 -3.95
N GLN A 336 -0.69 -5.65 -4.50
CA GLN A 336 -1.15 -6.49 -5.61
C GLN A 336 -0.77 -5.91 -6.96
N ALA A 337 -0.68 -4.58 -7.09
CA ALA A 337 -0.15 -3.94 -8.30
C ALA A 337 1.26 -4.46 -8.63
N SER A 338 2.09 -4.76 -7.62
CA SER A 338 3.38 -5.47 -7.75
C SER A 338 3.35 -6.81 -8.47
N SER A 339 2.22 -7.50 -8.46
CA SER A 339 2.07 -8.82 -9.10
C SER A 339 1.34 -8.78 -10.44
N MET A 340 0.85 -7.62 -10.88
CA MET A 340 0.07 -7.51 -12.10
C MET A 340 0.96 -7.61 -13.34
N ASN A 341 0.64 -8.54 -14.24
CA ASN A 341 1.24 -8.56 -15.57
C ASN A 341 0.68 -7.40 -16.44
N VAL A 342 1.35 -7.12 -17.55
CA VAL A 342 0.99 -6.04 -18.48
C VAL A 342 -0.46 -6.13 -18.96
N GLY A 343 -0.95 -7.35 -19.23
CA GLY A 343 -2.34 -7.58 -19.64
C GLY A 343 -3.32 -7.11 -18.57
N THR A 344 -3.10 -7.50 -17.31
CA THR A 344 -3.96 -7.08 -16.18
C THR A 344 -3.94 -5.56 -16.00
N ILE A 345 -2.79 -4.91 -16.18
CA ILE A 345 -2.68 -3.44 -16.11
C ILE A 345 -3.50 -2.77 -17.22
N ILE A 346 -3.43 -3.30 -18.45
CA ILE A 346 -4.21 -2.78 -19.59
C ILE A 346 -5.71 -2.88 -19.28
N HIS A 347 -6.17 -4.06 -18.82
CA HIS A 347 -7.56 -4.26 -18.42
C HIS A 347 -8.01 -3.28 -17.34
N HIS A 348 -7.22 -3.14 -16.27
CA HIS A 348 -7.49 -2.19 -15.19
C HIS A 348 -7.67 -0.76 -15.70
N ASN A 349 -6.72 -0.30 -16.53
CA ASN A 349 -6.76 1.05 -17.09
C ASN A 349 -7.98 1.30 -17.98
N ILE A 350 -8.40 0.30 -18.76
CA ILE A 350 -9.60 0.40 -19.61
C ILE A 350 -10.85 0.54 -18.75
N ILE A 351 -10.97 -0.25 -17.68
CA ILE A 351 -12.10 -0.14 -16.74
C ILE A 351 -12.09 1.23 -16.05
N CYS A 352 -10.92 1.69 -15.57
CA CYS A 352 -10.78 3.02 -14.99
C CYS A 352 -11.24 4.13 -15.94
N LEU A 353 -10.80 4.05 -17.18
CA LEU A 353 -11.15 4.99 -18.23
C LEU A 353 -12.68 5.05 -18.45
N ILE A 354 -13.34 3.90 -18.54
CA ILE A 354 -14.79 3.82 -18.76
C ILE A 354 -15.56 4.42 -17.58
N ASN A 355 -15.10 4.13 -16.36
CA ASN A 355 -15.76 4.57 -15.14
C ASN A 355 -15.39 6.02 -14.74
N GLY A 356 -14.48 6.67 -15.48
CA GLY A 356 -14.00 8.02 -15.15
C GLY A 356 -13.11 8.06 -13.89
N THR A 357 -12.61 6.93 -13.40
CA THR A 357 -11.70 6.85 -12.24
C THR A 357 -10.25 7.02 -12.69
N HIS A 358 -9.95 8.21 -13.24
CA HIS A 358 -8.65 8.54 -13.82
C HIS A 358 -7.51 8.54 -12.80
N ASP A 359 -7.87 8.72 -11.54
CA ASP A 359 -7.03 8.74 -10.36
C ASP A 359 -6.37 7.37 -10.12
N ALA A 360 -7.08 6.28 -10.42
CA ALA A 360 -6.59 4.91 -10.30
C ALA A 360 -5.79 4.39 -11.52
N LEU A 361 -5.52 5.21 -12.54
CA LEU A 361 -4.78 4.77 -13.73
C LEU A 361 -3.32 4.41 -13.38
N ILE A 362 -2.87 3.28 -13.94
CA ILE A 362 -1.52 2.74 -13.75
C ILE A 362 -0.69 2.99 -15.02
N VAL A 363 0.35 3.80 -14.91
CA VAL A 363 1.34 3.98 -15.99
C VAL A 363 2.48 2.99 -15.77
N HIS A 364 2.84 2.21 -16.78
CA HIS A 364 3.81 1.11 -16.65
C HIS A 364 4.93 1.20 -17.69
N GLY A 365 6.15 0.86 -17.26
CA GLY A 365 7.30 0.58 -18.12
C GLY A 365 8.12 -0.60 -17.57
N GLU A 366 8.73 -1.36 -18.46
CA GLU A 366 9.51 -2.56 -18.13
C GLU A 366 10.79 -2.61 -18.98
N GLY A 367 11.86 -3.15 -18.40
CA GLY A 367 13.17 -3.27 -19.03
C GLY A 367 13.69 -1.94 -19.56
N ALA A 368 14.24 -1.95 -20.77
CA ALA A 368 14.72 -0.74 -21.44
C ALA A 368 13.62 0.30 -21.72
N SER A 369 12.34 -0.08 -21.60
CA SER A 369 11.19 0.81 -21.77
C SER A 369 10.64 1.38 -20.44
N TYR A 370 11.38 1.30 -19.33
CA TYR A 370 10.91 1.76 -18.02
C TYR A 370 10.44 3.22 -18.01
N GLU A 371 11.04 4.09 -18.83
CA GLU A 371 10.67 5.51 -18.93
C GLU A 371 9.23 5.74 -19.40
N LYS A 372 8.57 4.74 -19.99
CA LYS A 372 7.13 4.81 -20.29
C LYS A 372 6.28 5.08 -19.05
N ALA A 373 6.75 4.71 -17.86
CA ALA A 373 6.11 5.02 -16.58
C ALA A 373 6.12 6.54 -16.24
N PHE A 374 6.94 7.35 -16.91
CA PHE A 374 7.01 8.80 -16.70
C PHE A 374 5.95 9.58 -17.47
N ARG A 375 5.21 8.92 -18.36
CA ARG A 375 4.13 9.54 -19.12
C ARG A 375 3.05 10.06 -18.17
N PRO A 376 2.39 11.19 -18.49
CA PRO A 376 1.31 11.73 -17.67
C PRO A 376 0.13 10.76 -17.53
N ARG A 377 -0.06 9.83 -18.48
CA ARG A 377 -1.14 8.85 -18.51
C ARG A 377 -0.69 7.54 -19.17
N PRO A 378 -1.41 6.42 -18.94
CA PRO A 378 -1.16 5.19 -19.68
C PRO A 378 -1.46 5.37 -21.17
N PHE A 379 -0.75 4.60 -22.00
CA PHE A 379 -1.00 4.55 -23.43
C PHE A 379 -1.98 3.40 -23.72
N ILE A 380 -3.21 3.76 -24.09
CA ILE A 380 -4.27 2.80 -24.42
C ILE A 380 -4.53 2.90 -25.92
N THR A 381 -4.24 1.83 -26.66
CA THR A 381 -4.49 1.78 -28.11
C THR A 381 -5.83 1.13 -28.40
N GLU A 382 -6.39 1.40 -29.59
CA GLU A 382 -7.57 0.68 -30.07
C GLU A 382 -7.37 -0.84 -30.07
N ARG A 383 -6.19 -1.31 -30.49
CA ARG A 383 -5.85 -2.75 -30.46
C ARG A 383 -5.90 -3.32 -29.04
N MET A 384 -5.45 -2.57 -28.04
CA MET A 384 -5.55 -2.98 -26.63
C MET A 384 -7.01 -3.08 -26.17
N LEU A 385 -7.85 -2.10 -26.53
CA LEU A 385 -9.29 -2.14 -26.23
C LEU A 385 -9.95 -3.39 -26.82
N VAL A 386 -9.76 -3.61 -28.12
CA VAL A 386 -10.33 -4.76 -28.83
C VAL A 386 -9.86 -6.07 -28.19
N ASN A 387 -8.54 -6.23 -28.01
CA ASN A 387 -7.98 -7.44 -27.41
C ASN A 387 -8.49 -7.70 -25.99
N THR A 388 -8.66 -6.63 -25.19
CA THR A 388 -9.21 -6.74 -23.84
C THR A 388 -10.62 -7.32 -23.89
N TYR A 389 -11.50 -6.77 -24.72
CA TYR A 389 -12.89 -7.23 -24.76
C TYR A 389 -13.07 -8.59 -25.43
N GLU A 390 -12.26 -8.94 -26.42
CA GLU A 390 -12.24 -10.30 -26.99
C GLU A 390 -11.73 -11.34 -25.98
N THR A 391 -10.72 -11.00 -25.17
CA THR A 391 -10.23 -11.87 -24.09
C THR A 391 -11.31 -12.07 -23.03
N VAL A 392 -11.99 -10.99 -22.65
CA VAL A 392 -13.09 -11.02 -21.67
C VAL A 392 -14.26 -11.85 -22.17
N ARG A 393 -14.68 -11.66 -23.43
CA ARG A 393 -15.76 -12.41 -24.09
C ARG A 393 -15.60 -13.92 -23.91
N ASN A 394 -14.43 -14.45 -24.23
CA ASN A 394 -14.13 -15.89 -24.12
C ASN A 394 -14.10 -16.39 -22.67
N SER A 395 -13.98 -15.48 -21.70
CA SER A 395 -13.83 -15.80 -20.29
C SER A 395 -15.12 -15.63 -19.49
N VAL A 396 -16.10 -14.90 -20.04
CA VAL A 396 -17.42 -14.68 -19.42
C VAL A 396 -18.31 -15.88 -19.64
N TYR A 397 -18.19 -16.57 -20.78
CA TYR A 397 -18.91 -17.80 -21.05
C TYR A 397 -17.96 -18.85 -21.61
N CYS A 398 -17.62 -19.81 -20.77
CA CYS A 398 -16.69 -20.89 -21.08
C CYS A 398 -17.25 -22.21 -20.56
N TYR A 399 -17.07 -23.29 -21.31
CA TYR A 399 -17.53 -24.64 -20.92
C TYR A 399 -19.02 -24.66 -20.52
N ASN A 400 -19.86 -23.93 -21.27
CA ASN A 400 -21.30 -23.79 -21.06
C ASN A 400 -21.69 -23.17 -19.71
N ALA A 401 -20.76 -22.46 -19.05
CA ALA A 401 -20.99 -21.78 -17.79
C ALA A 401 -20.84 -20.26 -17.93
N LEU A 402 -21.85 -19.53 -17.48
CA LEU A 402 -21.83 -18.07 -17.38
C LEU A 402 -21.10 -17.62 -16.09
N ASN A 403 -20.01 -16.91 -16.25
CA ASN A 403 -19.29 -16.27 -15.16
C ASN A 403 -19.84 -14.85 -14.92
N ILE A 404 -20.86 -14.76 -14.06
CA ILE A 404 -21.51 -13.50 -13.70
C ILE A 404 -20.53 -12.50 -13.09
N GLN A 405 -19.57 -12.96 -12.28
CA GLN A 405 -18.58 -12.08 -11.66
C GLN A 405 -17.74 -11.37 -12.73
N LYS A 406 -17.26 -12.09 -13.74
CA LYS A 406 -16.51 -11.50 -14.85
C LYS A 406 -17.38 -10.60 -15.72
N LEU A 407 -18.63 -11.00 -15.97
CA LEU A 407 -19.59 -10.17 -16.70
C LEU A 407 -19.72 -8.79 -16.03
N LEU A 408 -19.98 -8.77 -14.72
CA LEU A 408 -20.12 -7.54 -13.93
C LEU A 408 -18.81 -6.76 -13.78
N GLN A 409 -17.68 -7.45 -13.74
CA GLN A 409 -16.37 -6.83 -13.60
C GLN A 409 -15.95 -6.03 -14.83
N TYR A 410 -16.24 -6.53 -16.03
CA TYR A 410 -15.69 -5.97 -17.28
C TYR A 410 -16.68 -5.14 -18.10
N PHE A 411 -17.98 -5.34 -17.93
CA PHE A 411 -19.02 -4.60 -18.62
C PHE A 411 -19.71 -3.63 -17.66
N THR A 412 -19.06 -2.50 -17.40
CA THR A 412 -19.46 -1.55 -16.36
C THR A 412 -20.35 -0.41 -16.85
N VAL A 413 -20.58 -0.30 -18.17
CA VAL A 413 -21.47 0.73 -18.75
C VAL A 413 -22.92 0.57 -18.34
N LEU A 414 -23.36 -0.66 -18.13
CA LEU A 414 -24.72 -0.96 -17.69
C LEU A 414 -24.72 -1.28 -16.20
N ALA A 415 -25.79 -0.86 -15.52
CA ALA A 415 -26.05 -1.32 -14.17
C ALA A 415 -26.15 -2.87 -14.13
N PRO A 416 -25.71 -3.53 -13.05
CA PRO A 416 -25.76 -4.99 -12.91
C PRO A 416 -27.12 -5.61 -13.28
N SER A 417 -28.22 -4.98 -12.86
CA SER A 417 -29.58 -5.42 -13.17
C SER A 417 -29.88 -5.38 -14.67
N ALA A 418 -29.52 -4.30 -15.36
CA ALA A 418 -29.71 -4.15 -16.80
C ALA A 418 -28.86 -5.15 -17.60
N LEU A 419 -27.65 -5.44 -17.12
CA LEU A 419 -26.75 -6.40 -17.74
C LEU A 419 -27.29 -7.82 -17.63
N LEU A 420 -27.69 -8.25 -16.43
CA LEU A 420 -28.33 -9.55 -16.20
C LEU A 420 -29.65 -9.67 -16.97
N HIS A 421 -30.41 -8.58 -17.07
CA HIS A 421 -31.63 -8.57 -17.85
C HIS A 421 -31.36 -8.87 -19.33
N ARG A 422 -30.40 -8.17 -19.95
CA ARG A 422 -30.05 -8.38 -21.37
C ARG A 422 -29.47 -9.78 -21.64
N VAL A 423 -28.55 -10.22 -20.80
CA VAL A 423 -27.82 -11.47 -21.02
C VAL A 423 -28.68 -12.70 -20.74
N LEU A 424 -29.52 -12.64 -19.71
CA LEU A 424 -30.24 -13.81 -19.21
C LEU A 424 -31.76 -13.63 -19.22
N MET A 425 -32.28 -12.62 -18.49
CA MET A 425 -33.73 -12.57 -18.19
C MET A 425 -34.58 -12.34 -19.44
N ALA A 426 -34.13 -11.51 -20.38
CA ALA A 426 -34.84 -11.25 -21.62
C ALA A 426 -35.00 -12.53 -22.46
N TYR A 427 -33.97 -13.37 -22.50
CA TYR A 427 -34.01 -14.65 -23.20
C TYR A 427 -34.92 -15.65 -22.49
N VAL A 428 -34.82 -15.75 -21.17
CA VAL A 428 -35.70 -16.63 -20.37
C VAL A 428 -37.16 -16.25 -20.58
N ALA A 429 -37.50 -14.97 -20.49
CA ALA A 429 -38.87 -14.47 -20.69
C ALA A 429 -39.41 -14.79 -22.11
N ASP A 430 -38.56 -14.67 -23.14
CA ASP A 430 -38.91 -15.05 -24.51
C ASP A 430 -39.14 -16.57 -24.67
N GLN A 431 -38.33 -17.41 -24.02
CA GLN A 431 -38.53 -18.86 -24.04
C GLN A 431 -39.77 -19.30 -23.24
N GLU A 432 -40.09 -18.63 -22.13
CA GLU A 432 -41.32 -18.81 -21.36
C GLU A 432 -42.55 -18.49 -22.21
N ALA A 433 -42.53 -17.38 -22.93
CA ALA A 433 -43.61 -17.01 -23.85
C ALA A 433 -43.81 -18.03 -24.99
N LYS A 434 -42.74 -18.75 -25.36
CA LYS A 434 -42.78 -19.86 -26.35
C LYS A 434 -43.19 -21.21 -25.74
N GLY A 435 -43.48 -21.26 -24.45
CA GLY A 435 -43.91 -22.48 -23.75
C GLY A 435 -42.80 -23.53 -23.61
N ARG A 436 -41.52 -23.14 -23.64
CA ARG A 436 -40.43 -24.09 -23.41
C ARG A 436 -40.41 -24.59 -21.96
N PRO A 437 -40.09 -25.88 -21.73
CA PRO A 437 -39.93 -26.40 -20.38
C PRO A 437 -38.66 -25.83 -19.71
N ALA A 438 -38.72 -25.62 -18.39
CA ALA A 438 -37.63 -25.03 -17.60
C ALA A 438 -36.27 -25.72 -17.82
N ALA A 439 -36.26 -27.05 -17.93
CA ALA A 439 -35.06 -27.85 -18.14
C ALA A 439 -34.36 -27.62 -19.50
N ALA A 440 -35.02 -26.96 -20.46
CA ALA A 440 -34.47 -26.68 -21.80
C ALA A 440 -34.37 -25.17 -22.10
N MET A 441 -34.49 -24.32 -21.07
CA MET A 441 -34.43 -22.87 -21.23
C MET A 441 -33.02 -22.42 -21.56
N LEU A 442 -32.03 -22.74 -20.72
CA LEU A 442 -30.64 -22.29 -20.87
C LEU A 442 -29.74 -23.30 -21.56
N ASP A 443 -30.28 -24.47 -21.91
CA ASP A 443 -29.52 -25.56 -22.50
C ASP A 443 -29.50 -25.48 -24.04
N GLY A 444 -28.27 -25.49 -24.56
CA GLY A 444 -27.98 -25.80 -25.95
C GLY A 444 -27.64 -24.61 -26.86
N PRO A 445 -27.48 -24.88 -28.18
CA PRO A 445 -26.91 -23.94 -29.15
C PRO A 445 -27.68 -22.62 -29.30
N ALA A 446 -28.96 -22.58 -28.91
CA ALA A 446 -29.79 -21.38 -29.00
C ALA A 446 -29.40 -20.33 -27.95
N PHE A 447 -29.18 -20.73 -26.70
CA PHE A 447 -28.73 -19.81 -25.66
C PHE A 447 -27.29 -19.36 -25.92
N GLU A 448 -26.42 -20.27 -26.38
CA GLU A 448 -25.05 -19.91 -26.79
C GLU A 448 -25.05 -18.85 -27.90
N LYS A 449 -25.92 -18.99 -28.89
CA LYS A 449 -26.09 -18.01 -29.97
C LYS A 449 -26.59 -16.67 -29.44
N HIS A 450 -27.67 -16.66 -28.65
CA HIS A 450 -28.19 -15.43 -28.00
C HIS A 450 -27.11 -14.74 -27.17
N PHE A 451 -26.44 -15.50 -26.30
CA PHE A 451 -25.37 -14.99 -25.46
C PHE A 451 -24.25 -14.38 -26.28
N LYS A 452 -23.80 -15.06 -27.34
CA LYS A 452 -22.75 -14.57 -28.23
C LYS A 452 -23.15 -13.26 -28.91
N GLU A 453 -24.37 -13.15 -29.42
CA GLU A 453 -24.90 -11.92 -30.03
C GLU A 453 -24.92 -10.76 -29.03
N ILE A 454 -25.47 -10.98 -27.82
CA ILE A 454 -25.54 -9.95 -26.78
C ILE A 454 -24.14 -9.54 -26.30
N ILE A 455 -23.20 -10.47 -26.12
CA ILE A 455 -21.84 -10.11 -25.73
C ILE A 455 -21.14 -9.34 -26.84
N ASP A 456 -21.31 -9.70 -28.11
CA ASP A 456 -20.70 -8.98 -29.23
C ASP A 456 -21.20 -7.54 -29.29
N GLU A 457 -22.49 -7.32 -29.06
CA GLU A 457 -23.08 -5.98 -28.93
C GLU A 457 -22.51 -5.21 -27.73
N LEU A 458 -22.40 -5.85 -26.56
CA LEU A 458 -21.86 -5.23 -25.36
C LEU A 458 -20.38 -4.85 -25.54
N VAL A 459 -19.60 -5.72 -26.17
CA VAL A 459 -18.19 -5.46 -26.52
C VAL A 459 -18.10 -4.26 -27.46
N ALA A 460 -18.91 -4.22 -28.51
CA ALA A 460 -18.93 -3.09 -29.45
C ALA A 460 -19.31 -1.76 -28.77
N GLN A 461 -20.36 -1.77 -27.94
CA GLN A 461 -20.78 -0.61 -27.15
C GLN A 461 -19.66 -0.12 -26.22
N GLN A 462 -19.01 -1.06 -25.54
CA GLN A 462 -17.97 -0.76 -24.56
C GLN A 462 -16.70 -0.19 -25.22
N ILE A 463 -16.31 -0.72 -26.39
CA ILE A 463 -15.22 -0.18 -27.20
C ILE A 463 -15.55 1.22 -27.70
N ALA A 464 -16.77 1.46 -28.19
CA ALA A 464 -17.19 2.78 -28.67
C ALA A 464 -17.12 3.84 -27.55
N ILE A 465 -17.61 3.50 -26.36
CA ILE A 465 -17.54 4.38 -25.18
C ILE A 465 -16.08 4.60 -24.75
N ALA A 466 -15.27 3.56 -24.70
CA ALA A 466 -13.86 3.69 -24.33
C ALA A 466 -13.10 4.59 -25.32
N LYS A 467 -13.36 4.49 -26.63
CA LYS A 467 -12.77 5.39 -27.64
C LYS A 467 -13.14 6.84 -27.38
N GLN A 468 -14.42 7.12 -27.10
CA GLN A 468 -14.87 8.46 -26.78
C GLN A 468 -14.19 9.01 -25.51
N LYS A 469 -14.06 8.16 -24.47
CA LYS A 469 -13.36 8.51 -23.22
C LYS A 469 -11.88 8.78 -23.41
N ILE A 470 -11.20 8.12 -24.35
CA ILE A 470 -9.81 8.44 -24.71
C ILE A 470 -9.73 9.87 -25.25
N ILE A 471 -10.62 10.24 -26.19
CA ILE A 471 -10.66 11.59 -26.77
C ILE A 471 -10.92 12.64 -25.68
N GLU A 472 -11.87 12.38 -24.78
CA GLU A 472 -12.16 13.25 -23.63
C GLU A 472 -10.93 13.42 -22.74
N LEU A 473 -10.25 12.32 -22.40
CA LEU A 473 -9.03 12.34 -21.59
C LEU A 473 -7.90 13.12 -22.30
N GLU A 474 -7.82 13.08 -23.64
CA GLU A 474 -6.85 13.84 -24.44
C GLU A 474 -7.08 15.36 -24.39
N GLN A 475 -8.32 15.80 -24.23
CA GLN A 475 -8.69 17.21 -24.14
C GLN A 475 -8.48 17.79 -22.74
N VAL A 476 -8.46 16.96 -21.70
CA VAL A 476 -8.15 17.40 -20.33
C VAL A 476 -6.65 17.64 -20.22
N THR A 477 -6.26 18.90 -20.06
CA THR A 477 -4.90 19.25 -19.64
C THR A 477 -4.61 18.51 -18.35
N ALA A 478 -3.53 17.71 -18.33
CA ALA A 478 -3.12 17.03 -17.11
C ALA A 478 -2.73 18.08 -16.07
N SER A 479 -3.71 18.50 -15.26
CA SER A 479 -3.42 19.33 -14.10
C SER A 479 -2.52 18.49 -13.19
N PRO A 480 -1.45 19.05 -12.62
CA PRO A 480 -0.70 18.40 -11.55
C PRO A 480 -1.66 18.28 -10.37
N LEU A 481 -2.52 17.27 -10.39
CA LEU A 481 -3.57 17.09 -9.42
C LEU A 481 -2.93 16.98 -8.05
N GLU A 482 -3.26 17.94 -7.20
CA GLU A 482 -3.24 17.73 -5.77
C GLU A 482 -3.88 16.38 -5.50
N VAL A 483 -3.12 15.52 -4.84
CA VAL A 483 -3.71 14.42 -4.11
C VAL A 483 -4.76 15.08 -3.23
N GLN A 484 -6.05 14.76 -3.44
CA GLN A 484 -6.97 14.76 -2.31
C GLN A 484 -6.28 13.85 -1.31
N LYS A 485 -5.53 14.44 -0.38
CA LYS A 485 -4.92 13.74 0.75
C LYS A 485 -6.07 12.86 1.21
N ARG A 486 -5.90 11.54 1.14
CA ARG A 486 -6.82 10.59 1.75
C ARG A 486 -6.62 10.80 3.24
N TYR A 487 -7.06 11.96 3.70
CA TYR A 487 -6.89 12.42 5.05
C TYR A 487 -7.61 11.37 5.88
N PRO A 488 -7.00 10.96 6.98
CA PRO A 488 -7.77 10.24 7.96
C PRO A 488 -9.03 11.08 8.26
N LYS A 489 -10.21 10.45 8.23
CA LYS A 489 -11.41 11.11 8.73
C LYS A 489 -11.15 11.40 10.22
N ASP A 490 -11.37 12.64 10.63
CA ASP A 490 -11.39 13.00 12.04
C ASP A 490 -12.53 12.23 12.67
N LEU A 491 -12.17 11.17 13.37
CA LEU A 491 -13.11 10.40 14.16
C LEU A 491 -13.12 11.00 15.56
N SER A 492 -14.26 11.05 16.21
CA SER A 492 -14.28 11.41 17.62
C SER A 492 -13.90 10.18 18.45
N PRO A 493 -13.11 10.32 19.54
CA PRO A 493 -12.73 9.18 20.38
C PRO A 493 -13.92 8.35 20.84
N ASP A 494 -15.06 8.96 21.17
CA ASP A 494 -16.29 8.25 21.54
C ASP A 494 -16.79 7.30 20.44
N LYS A 495 -16.68 7.67 19.15
CA LYS A 495 -17.01 6.78 18.03
C LYS A 495 -16.02 5.63 17.90
N PHE A 496 -14.74 5.87 18.21
CA PHE A 496 -13.73 4.81 18.15
C PHE A 496 -13.91 3.76 19.25
N TYR A 497 -14.14 4.23 20.47
CA TYR A 497 -14.20 3.41 21.68
C TYR A 497 -15.60 2.88 22.00
N GLY A 498 -16.65 3.51 21.46
CA GLY A 498 -18.04 3.10 21.64
C GLY A 498 -18.45 3.03 23.11
N SER A 499 -19.07 1.92 23.49
CA SER A 499 -19.51 1.69 24.89
C SER A 499 -18.36 1.69 25.89
N TYR A 500 -17.13 1.45 25.44
CA TYR A 500 -15.92 1.46 26.26
C TYR A 500 -15.27 2.84 26.38
N TYR A 501 -15.87 3.90 25.82
CA TYR A 501 -15.29 5.23 25.93
C TYR A 501 -15.29 5.74 27.38
N LYS A 502 -14.15 6.34 27.76
CA LYS A 502 -13.93 7.10 28.98
C LYS A 502 -13.38 8.48 28.60
N PRO A 503 -14.15 9.57 28.83
CA PRO A 503 -13.61 10.93 28.71
C PRO A 503 -12.39 11.07 29.63
N GLN A 504 -11.31 11.66 29.12
CA GLN A 504 -10.22 12.08 30.00
C GLN A 504 -10.68 13.35 30.73
N LEU A 505 -10.43 13.39 32.05
CA LEU A 505 -10.72 14.52 32.92
C LEU A 505 -9.79 15.69 32.65
#